data_AF-A0A9E3RQZ1-F1
#
_entry.id   AF-A0A9E3RQZ1-F1
#
_cell.length_a   1.000
_cell.length_b   1.000
_cell.length_c   1.000
_cell.angle_alpha   90.00
_cell.angle_beta   90.00
_cell.angle_gamma   90.00
#
_symmetry.space_group_name_H-M   'P 1'
#
loop_
_entity.id
_entity.type
_entity.pdbx_description
1 polymer ?
#
loop_
_entity_poly.entity_id
_entity_poly.type
_entity_poly.pdbx_seq_one_letter_code
_entity_poly.pdbx_strand_id
1 'polypeptide(L)'
;MSFPFHGKEFVFVQPDGTELKVRGWGDQYNARFETLDGHPVVLNSETGFYEYAEIDKTGEEVAPMGVRAGGAVPKRLRSGARKPTRSAKNRTRSQIISDLPRGTTRWEERRQQKRTTLRRAMITSEVAAAPPPQGTIGTYVGLCLLVQFPDVHGTITQQEVEEFCNKPGYNGFGNNGSVYDYFFENSLGKMKYTNVVAPYYTAKNKRSYYTDEKVTQPRRTLELIKEALDDLTAKGFDFSALSTDDQGYVYALNVFYAGPCVNRWAKGLWPHSSSLDSPYTLTQDAKAYDYQITNMGDQLTLGTFCHENGHMVCDFPDLYDYDSDSEGIGVYCLMCAGGAVQGADTNPTQICAYLKNAAGWGTTRTIASGQTFKARAGKNEFFIHKKDNNEYFIIENRFQEGRDSLLTDSGLAVWHVDHLGSNDNQQGTPARHYECALMQADGKKNLEKSQNVGDSKDLFRQGNGTKFGAKTKPNSKWWNKKASGLEISAIGAAGKEITFTAK
;
A
#
# COMPACT_ATOMS: atom_id res chain seq x y z
N MET A 1 7.40 -4.34 -7.08
CA MET A 1 6.49 -4.53 -5.95
C MET A 1 5.40 -3.53 -6.13
N SER A 2 4.17 -4.00 -6.10
CA SER A 2 2.97 -3.17 -6.13
C SER A 2 2.89 -2.26 -4.90
N PHE A 3 3.26 -2.81 -3.75
CA PHE A 3 3.39 -2.11 -2.47
C PHE A 3 4.72 -1.34 -2.33
N PRO A 4 4.73 -0.16 -1.67
CA PRO A 4 5.97 0.56 -1.39
C PRO A 4 7.03 -0.26 -0.66
N PHE A 5 8.29 0.02 -0.98
CA PHE A 5 9.45 -0.54 -0.32
C PHE A 5 10.41 0.56 0.08
N HIS A 6 10.96 0.46 1.29
CA HIS A 6 11.83 1.48 1.84
C HIS A 6 13.13 0.86 2.36
N GLY A 7 14.19 0.94 1.54
CA GLY A 7 15.50 0.40 1.90
C GLY A 7 15.57 -1.12 1.76
N LYS A 8 14.73 -1.71 0.91
CA LYS A 8 14.68 -3.16 0.67
C LYS A 8 15.84 -3.58 -0.20
N GLU A 9 16.45 -4.72 0.11
CA GLU A 9 17.54 -5.27 -0.70
C GLU A 9 17.01 -6.08 -1.88
N PHE A 10 17.67 -5.94 -3.03
CA PHE A 10 17.38 -6.68 -4.26
C PHE A 10 18.69 -7.21 -4.85
N VAL A 11 18.58 -8.28 -5.63
CA VAL A 11 19.69 -8.81 -6.44
C VAL A 11 19.30 -8.64 -7.90
N PHE A 12 20.04 -7.81 -8.63
CA PHE A 12 19.89 -7.63 -10.07
C PHE A 12 20.94 -8.45 -10.81
N VAL A 13 20.55 -9.06 -11.93
CA VAL A 13 21.48 -9.78 -12.81
C VAL A 13 21.85 -8.88 -13.98
N GLN A 14 23.13 -8.63 -14.15
CA GLN A 14 23.68 -7.83 -15.25
C GLN A 14 23.71 -8.63 -16.57
N PRO A 15 23.81 -7.99 -17.75
CA PRO A 15 23.86 -8.71 -19.03
C PRO A 15 24.96 -9.76 -19.19
N ASP A 16 26.05 -9.66 -18.42
CA ASP A 16 27.14 -10.64 -18.40
C ASP A 16 26.93 -11.78 -17.38
N GLY A 17 25.78 -11.82 -16.72
CA GLY A 17 25.42 -12.82 -15.72
C GLY A 17 25.91 -12.51 -14.31
N THR A 18 26.62 -11.40 -14.10
CA THR A 18 27.06 -11.01 -12.75
C THR A 18 25.89 -10.50 -11.90
N GLU A 19 25.91 -10.84 -10.60
CA GLU A 19 24.92 -10.35 -9.64
C GLU A 19 25.34 -9.01 -9.02
N LEU A 20 24.38 -8.10 -8.89
CA LEU A 20 24.53 -6.81 -8.25
C LEU A 20 23.51 -6.70 -7.10
N LYS A 21 24.01 -6.61 -5.86
CA LYS A 21 23.18 -6.34 -4.69
C LYS A 21 22.94 -4.85 -4.55
N VAL A 22 21.68 -4.45 -4.47
CA VAL A 22 21.27 -3.06 -4.31
C VAL A 22 20.28 -2.90 -3.18
N ARG A 23 20.23 -1.71 -2.59
CA ARG A 23 19.17 -1.24 -1.74
C ARG A 23 18.24 -0.33 -2.54
N GLY A 24 16.94 -0.58 -2.47
CA GLY A 24 15.92 0.11 -3.25
C GLY A 24 14.89 0.85 -2.41
N TRP A 25 14.33 1.91 -3.00
CA TRP A 25 13.17 2.62 -2.48
C TRP A 25 12.22 2.97 -3.61
N GLY A 26 10.91 2.84 -3.37
CA GLY A 26 9.90 3.16 -4.35
C GLY A 26 8.70 2.24 -4.27
N ASP A 27 8.02 2.07 -5.39
CA ASP A 27 6.84 1.24 -5.60
C ASP A 27 6.85 0.65 -7.03
N GLN A 28 5.69 0.32 -7.59
CA GLN A 28 5.58 -0.19 -8.96
C GLN A 28 5.72 0.88 -10.05
N TYR A 29 5.59 2.17 -9.73
CA TYR A 29 5.60 3.27 -10.70
C TYR A 29 6.91 4.04 -10.69
N ASN A 30 7.55 4.15 -9.52
CA ASN A 30 8.83 4.83 -9.34
C ASN A 30 9.74 4.02 -8.44
N ALA A 31 11.01 3.87 -8.82
CA ALA A 31 12.01 3.29 -7.94
C ALA A 31 13.40 3.91 -8.15
N ARG A 32 14.16 3.92 -7.06
CA ARG A 32 15.60 4.24 -7.06
C ARG A 32 16.36 3.13 -6.38
N PHE A 33 17.61 2.95 -6.80
CA PHE A 33 18.49 1.91 -6.29
C PHE A 33 19.88 2.49 -6.01
N GLU A 34 20.52 1.97 -4.98
CA GLU A 34 21.92 2.23 -4.64
C GLU A 34 22.64 0.92 -4.32
N THR A 35 23.95 0.88 -4.46
CA THR A 35 24.77 -0.23 -3.93
C THR A 35 24.69 -0.27 -2.39
N LEU A 36 24.99 -1.41 -1.77
CA LEU A 36 24.87 -1.55 -0.30
C LEU A 36 25.75 -0.58 0.51
N ASP A 37 26.82 -0.05 -0.10
CA ASP A 37 27.70 1.00 0.45
C ASP A 37 27.23 2.44 0.14
N GLY A 38 26.04 2.62 -0.43
CA GLY A 38 25.36 3.91 -0.53
C GLY A 38 25.66 4.73 -1.79
N HIS A 39 26.03 4.08 -2.89
CA HIS A 39 26.26 4.75 -4.18
C HIS A 39 25.08 4.56 -5.14
N PRO A 40 24.50 5.64 -5.68
CA PRO A 40 23.36 5.54 -6.59
C PRO A 40 23.74 4.78 -7.87
N VAL A 41 22.79 3.97 -8.37
CA VAL A 41 22.94 3.23 -9.61
C VAL A 41 21.76 3.50 -10.54
N VAL A 42 22.03 3.50 -11.85
CA VAL A 42 21.02 3.69 -12.88
C VAL A 42 21.24 2.70 -14.02
N LEU A 43 20.16 2.26 -14.65
CA LEU A 43 20.25 1.42 -15.83
C LEU A 43 20.69 2.27 -17.03
N ASN A 44 21.81 1.91 -17.65
CA ASN A 44 22.17 2.42 -18.97
C ASN A 44 21.35 1.66 -20.03
N SER A 45 20.43 2.35 -20.70
CA SER A 45 19.54 1.74 -21.71
C SER A 45 20.27 1.28 -22.98
N GLU A 46 21.44 1.84 -23.28
CA GLU A 46 22.22 1.46 -24.47
C GLU A 46 23.00 0.16 -24.23
N THR A 47 23.63 0.04 -23.06
CA THR A 47 24.47 -1.12 -22.72
C THR A 47 23.70 -2.23 -22.02
N GLY A 48 22.56 -1.89 -21.40
CA GLY A 48 21.78 -2.78 -20.56
C GLY A 48 22.40 -3.03 -19.18
N PHE A 49 23.52 -2.39 -18.81
CA PHE A 49 24.15 -2.53 -17.50
C PHE A 49 23.63 -1.50 -16.50
N TYR A 50 23.50 -1.90 -15.23
CA TYR A 50 23.47 -0.93 -14.13
C TYR A 50 24.87 -0.35 -13.94
N GLU A 51 24.95 0.97 -13.99
CA GLU A 51 26.15 1.76 -13.82
C GLU A 51 26.01 2.65 -12.59
N TYR A 52 27.15 3.00 -11.99
CA TYR A 52 27.15 4.09 -11.02
C TYR A 52 26.61 5.34 -11.67
N ALA A 53 25.83 6.09 -10.90
CA ALA A 53 25.15 7.26 -11.41
C ALA A 53 25.69 8.54 -10.78
N GLU A 54 25.79 9.58 -11.60
CA GLU A 54 26.04 10.93 -11.10
C GLU A 54 24.69 11.60 -10.86
N ILE A 55 24.52 12.16 -9.66
CA ILE A 55 23.39 13.04 -9.37
C ILE A 55 23.82 14.46 -9.68
N ASP A 56 23.04 15.19 -10.47
CA ASP A 56 23.32 16.58 -10.78
C ASP A 56 23.37 17.47 -9.51
N LYS A 57 23.80 18.72 -9.69
CA LYS A 57 23.95 19.69 -8.59
C LYS A 57 22.62 20.02 -7.89
N THR A 58 21.50 19.82 -8.57
CA THR A 58 20.15 20.05 -8.05
C THR A 58 19.62 18.86 -7.25
N GLY A 59 20.26 17.69 -7.36
CA GLY A 59 19.71 16.46 -6.81
C GLY A 59 18.59 15.91 -7.67
N GLU A 60 18.49 16.26 -8.95
CA GLU A 60 17.30 16.04 -9.79
C GLU A 60 17.49 15.03 -10.90
N GLU A 61 18.61 15.05 -11.62
CA GLU A 61 18.88 14.11 -12.71
C GLU A 61 19.97 13.13 -12.35
N VAL A 62 19.74 11.87 -12.74
CA VAL A 62 20.63 10.74 -12.51
C VAL A 62 21.07 10.22 -13.87
N ALA A 63 22.37 10.31 -14.18
CA ALA A 63 22.92 9.87 -15.46
C ALA A 63 23.95 8.75 -15.28
N PRO A 64 24.00 7.76 -16.19
CA PRO A 64 25.00 6.69 -16.15
C PRO A 64 26.41 7.29 -16.33
N MET A 65 27.36 6.87 -15.49
CA MET A 65 28.74 7.39 -15.50
C MET A 65 29.69 6.65 -16.44
N GLY A 66 29.22 5.63 -17.15
CA GLY A 66 30.06 4.72 -17.95
C GLY A 66 30.83 3.70 -17.12
N VAL A 67 30.54 3.56 -15.81
CA VAL A 67 31.23 2.63 -14.91
C VAL A 67 30.24 1.66 -14.30
N ARG A 68 30.45 0.36 -14.56
CA ARG A 68 29.58 -0.72 -14.06
C ARG A 68 29.52 -0.73 -12.54
N ALA A 69 28.31 -0.82 -12.00
CA ALA A 69 28.10 -1.05 -10.57
C ALA A 69 28.56 -2.46 -10.18
N GLY A 70 29.15 -2.61 -8.99
CA GLY A 70 29.79 -3.85 -8.53
C GLY A 70 31.30 -3.91 -8.76
N GLY A 71 31.86 -2.98 -9.55
CA GLY A 71 33.30 -2.75 -9.69
C GLY A 71 33.82 -1.62 -8.78
N ALA A 72 35.07 -1.20 -9.03
CA ALA A 72 35.69 -0.11 -8.28
C ALA A 72 34.86 1.19 -8.34
N VAL A 73 34.52 1.73 -7.17
CA VAL A 73 33.74 2.97 -7.06
C VAL A 73 34.52 4.13 -7.71
N PRO A 74 33.93 4.87 -8.66
CA PRO A 74 34.60 6.03 -9.26
C PRO A 74 34.96 7.08 -8.20
N LYS A 75 36.21 7.56 -8.20
CA LYS A 75 36.74 8.55 -7.23
C LYS A 75 35.94 9.86 -7.13
N ARG A 76 35.11 10.16 -8.13
CA ARG A 76 34.27 11.37 -8.20
C ARG A 76 32.89 11.20 -7.55
N LEU A 77 32.49 10.00 -7.16
CA LEU A 77 31.25 9.77 -6.41
C LEU A 77 31.41 10.22 -4.97
N ARG A 78 30.54 11.14 -4.54
CA ARG A 78 30.37 11.46 -3.13
C ARG A 78 29.44 10.43 -2.51
N SER A 79 29.87 9.79 -1.42
CA SER A 79 29.03 8.91 -0.60
C SER A 79 27.85 9.69 -0.01
N GLY A 80 26.64 9.15 -0.07
CA GLY A 80 25.44 9.75 0.55
C GLY A 80 24.73 10.78 -0.34
N ALA A 81 24.57 10.48 -1.63
CA ALA A 81 23.95 11.36 -2.59
C ALA A 81 22.53 11.79 -2.14
N ARG A 82 22.21 13.09 -2.28
CA ARG A 82 20.90 13.65 -1.90
C ARG A 82 19.77 12.92 -2.64
N LYS A 83 18.67 12.66 -1.94
CA LYS A 83 17.45 12.05 -2.49
C LYS A 83 17.05 12.77 -3.80
N PRO A 84 16.75 12.05 -4.90
CA PRO A 84 16.24 12.65 -6.11
C PRO A 84 14.98 13.48 -5.82
N THR A 85 14.96 14.76 -6.17
CA THR A 85 13.73 15.58 -6.15
C THR A 85 12.89 15.38 -7.41
N ARG A 86 11.61 15.76 -7.30
CA ARG A 86 10.42 15.65 -8.19
C ARG A 86 10.60 15.37 -9.71
N SER A 87 11.66 15.84 -10.36
CA SER A 87 11.80 15.86 -11.82
C SER A 87 12.30 14.54 -12.44
N ALA A 88 13.27 13.83 -11.82
CA ALA A 88 13.71 12.50 -12.32
C ALA A 88 12.58 11.47 -12.26
N LYS A 89 11.75 11.54 -11.21
CA LYS A 89 10.66 10.59 -10.95
C LYS A 89 9.59 10.66 -12.04
N ASN A 90 9.24 11.86 -12.50
CA ASN A 90 8.24 12.04 -13.56
C ASN A 90 8.65 11.47 -14.93
N ARG A 91 9.94 11.48 -15.30
CA ARG A 91 10.40 10.83 -16.55
C ARG A 91 10.30 9.31 -16.47
N THR A 92 10.71 8.70 -15.36
CA THR A 92 10.59 7.26 -15.12
C THR A 92 9.12 6.83 -15.09
N ARG A 93 8.25 7.56 -14.37
CA ARG A 93 6.80 7.34 -14.34
C ARG A 93 6.17 7.43 -15.74
N SER A 94 6.52 8.44 -16.53
CA SER A 94 5.95 8.65 -17.86
C SER A 94 6.35 7.55 -18.87
N GLN A 95 7.57 7.01 -18.76
CA GLN A 95 8.05 5.88 -19.57
C GLN A 95 7.47 4.53 -19.15
N ILE A 96 7.00 4.39 -17.90
CA ILE A 96 6.40 3.15 -17.38
C ILE A 96 4.89 3.14 -17.54
N ILE A 97 4.25 4.30 -17.34
CA ILE A 97 2.82 4.50 -17.59
C ILE A 97 2.51 4.43 -19.09
N SER A 98 3.45 4.81 -19.98
CA SER A 98 3.25 4.63 -21.43
C SER A 98 3.21 3.16 -21.85
N ASP A 99 3.79 2.27 -21.05
CA ASP A 99 4.09 0.89 -21.44
C ASP A 99 3.18 -0.15 -20.76
N LEU A 100 2.58 0.18 -19.61
CA LEU A 100 1.56 -0.64 -18.94
C LEU A 100 0.16 -0.25 -19.44
N PRO A 101 -0.53 -1.05 -20.27
CA PRO A 101 -1.94 -0.83 -20.56
C PRO A 101 -2.74 -0.94 -19.25
N ARG A 102 -3.22 0.19 -18.72
CA ARG A 102 -4.16 0.19 -17.60
C ARG A 102 -5.58 0.32 -18.12
N GLY A 103 -6.31 -0.79 -18.09
CA GLY A 103 -7.73 -0.71 -17.80
C GLY A 103 -7.93 -0.19 -16.38
N THR A 104 -9.07 0.45 -16.11
CA THR A 104 -9.47 0.75 -14.74
C THR A 104 -9.76 -0.58 -14.04
N THR A 105 -9.16 -0.81 -12.88
CA THR A 105 -9.47 -1.98 -12.04
C THR A 105 -10.87 -1.87 -11.46
N ARG A 106 -11.48 -2.99 -11.11
CA ARG A 106 -12.85 -3.03 -10.60
C ARG A 106 -12.97 -2.30 -9.27
N TRP A 107 -11.98 -2.40 -8.37
CA TRP A 107 -11.99 -1.64 -7.13
C TRP A 107 -11.90 -0.12 -7.37
N GLU A 108 -11.11 0.34 -8.36
CA GLU A 108 -11.05 1.75 -8.75
C GLU A 108 -12.40 2.25 -9.27
N GLU A 109 -13.09 1.45 -10.08
CA GLU A 109 -14.44 1.77 -10.56
C GLU A 109 -15.44 1.91 -9.41
N ARG A 110 -15.50 0.93 -8.50
CA ARG A 110 -16.39 0.97 -7.32
C ARG A 110 -16.11 2.20 -6.47
N ARG A 111 -14.83 2.54 -6.30
CA ARG A 111 -14.40 3.74 -5.58
C ARG A 111 -14.79 5.04 -6.30
N GLN A 112 -14.62 5.10 -7.61
CA GLN A 112 -15.01 6.26 -8.41
C GLN A 112 -16.53 6.49 -8.39
N GLN A 113 -17.31 5.41 -8.39
CA GLN A 113 -18.77 5.46 -8.21
C GLN A 113 -19.12 6.05 -6.85
N LYS A 114 -18.51 5.57 -5.75
CA LYS A 114 -18.68 6.14 -4.40
C LYS A 114 -18.38 7.65 -4.36
N ARG A 115 -17.25 8.08 -4.94
CA ARG A 115 -16.87 9.51 -5.04
C ARG A 115 -17.85 10.34 -5.87
N THR A 116 -18.36 9.78 -6.97
CA THR A 116 -19.35 10.45 -7.82
C THR A 116 -20.68 10.66 -7.10
N THR A 117 -21.15 9.65 -6.38
CA THR A 117 -22.35 9.74 -5.53
C THR A 117 -22.18 10.81 -4.46
N LEU A 118 -21.03 10.86 -3.78
CA LEU A 118 -20.72 11.89 -2.80
C LEU A 118 -20.74 13.30 -3.41
N ARG A 119 -20.09 13.50 -4.57
CA ARG A 119 -20.11 14.79 -5.29
C ARG A 119 -21.53 15.23 -5.64
N ARG A 120 -22.37 14.30 -6.12
CA ARG A 120 -23.77 14.59 -6.46
C ARG A 120 -24.56 15.03 -5.22
N ALA A 121 -24.44 14.30 -4.11
CA ALA A 121 -25.11 14.63 -2.85
C ALA A 121 -24.70 16.02 -2.32
N MET A 122 -23.45 16.43 -2.50
CA MET A 122 -22.99 17.78 -2.12
C MET A 122 -23.59 18.90 -2.97
N ILE A 123 -23.89 18.64 -4.26
CA ILE A 123 -24.46 19.63 -5.18
C ILE A 123 -25.97 19.79 -4.97
N THR A 124 -26.70 18.68 -4.82
CA THR A 124 -28.17 18.71 -4.82
C THR A 124 -28.77 19.24 -3.50
N SER A 125 -27.96 19.43 -2.44
CA SER A 125 -28.43 19.78 -1.08
C SER A 125 -29.53 18.85 -0.55
N GLU A 126 -29.76 17.71 -1.20
CA GLU A 126 -30.67 16.71 -0.71
C GLU A 126 -30.05 16.14 0.56
N VAL A 127 -30.81 16.20 1.65
CA VAL A 127 -30.65 15.32 2.81
C VAL A 127 -31.08 13.92 2.38
N ALA A 128 -30.55 13.42 1.25
CA ALA A 128 -30.61 12.01 0.96
C ALA A 128 -29.81 11.37 2.09
N ALA A 129 -30.49 10.62 2.95
CA ALA A 129 -29.82 9.70 3.86
C ALA A 129 -28.87 8.91 2.97
N ALA A 130 -27.58 9.24 3.02
CA ALA A 130 -26.59 8.54 2.25
C ALA A 130 -26.83 7.06 2.57
N PRO A 131 -27.07 6.18 1.58
CA PRO A 131 -27.15 4.76 1.88
C PRO A 131 -25.92 4.45 2.74
N PRO A 132 -26.10 3.78 3.90
CA PRO A 132 -24.98 3.52 4.78
C PRO A 132 -23.86 2.97 3.91
N PRO A 133 -22.62 3.49 4.04
CA PRO A 133 -21.52 2.99 3.23
C PRO A 133 -21.58 1.48 3.31
N GLN A 134 -21.70 0.82 2.15
CA GLN A 134 -21.76 -0.62 2.08
C GLN A 134 -20.39 -1.09 2.54
N GLY A 135 -20.28 -1.29 3.86
CA GLY A 135 -19.03 -1.59 4.53
C GLY A 135 -18.52 -2.92 4.05
N THR A 136 -17.20 -3.11 4.11
CA THR A 136 -16.58 -4.38 3.79
C THR A 136 -16.69 -5.29 5.01
N ILE A 137 -17.89 -5.82 5.26
CA ILE A 137 -18.23 -6.69 6.39
C ILE A 137 -18.73 -8.04 5.89
N GLY A 138 -18.62 -9.07 6.73
CA GLY A 138 -19.00 -10.43 6.38
C GLY A 138 -17.81 -11.25 5.87
N THR A 139 -18.11 -12.24 5.02
CA THR A 139 -17.12 -13.19 4.52
C THR A 139 -16.81 -12.92 3.07
N TYR A 140 -15.53 -12.85 2.75
CA TYR A 140 -15.01 -12.71 1.39
C TYR A 140 -14.03 -13.86 1.12
N VAL A 141 -14.10 -14.42 -0.08
CA VAL A 141 -13.26 -15.53 -0.54
C VAL A 141 -12.60 -15.14 -1.86
N GLY A 142 -11.27 -15.01 -1.86
CA GLY A 142 -10.45 -14.78 -3.05
C GLY A 142 -9.94 -16.09 -3.65
N LEU A 143 -9.29 -16.01 -4.81
CA LEU A 143 -8.59 -17.12 -5.45
C LEU A 143 -7.08 -16.87 -5.38
N CYS A 144 -6.30 -17.86 -4.94
CA CYS A 144 -4.84 -17.80 -4.97
C CYS A 144 -4.28 -18.85 -5.94
N LEU A 145 -3.73 -18.39 -7.06
CA LEU A 145 -3.06 -19.21 -8.06
C LEU A 145 -1.60 -19.44 -7.67
N LEU A 146 -1.16 -20.70 -7.75
CA LEU A 146 0.23 -21.08 -7.58
C LEU A 146 0.82 -21.48 -8.93
N VAL A 147 1.89 -20.82 -9.32
CA VAL A 147 2.54 -21.03 -10.60
C VAL A 147 3.98 -21.49 -10.40
N GLN A 148 4.37 -22.53 -11.11
CA GLN A 148 5.75 -22.96 -11.26
C GLN A 148 6.12 -23.06 -12.74
N PHE A 149 7.41 -23.20 -13.03
CA PHE A 149 7.94 -23.28 -14.39
C PHE A 149 8.59 -24.65 -14.63
N PRO A 150 8.72 -25.12 -15.89
CA PRO A 150 9.39 -26.38 -16.20
C PRO A 150 10.84 -26.49 -15.68
N ASP A 151 11.50 -25.34 -15.48
CA ASP A 151 12.88 -25.23 -15.00
C ASP A 151 13.01 -24.65 -13.58
N VAL A 152 11.90 -24.22 -12.97
CA VAL A 152 11.87 -23.63 -11.61
C VAL A 152 10.61 -24.10 -10.89
N HIS A 153 10.79 -25.06 -9.99
CA HIS A 153 9.70 -25.64 -9.19
C HIS A 153 9.41 -24.83 -7.92
N GLY A 154 8.16 -24.90 -7.44
CA GLY A 154 7.79 -24.33 -6.15
C GLY A 154 8.46 -25.07 -4.99
N THR A 155 9.06 -24.32 -4.06
CA THR A 155 9.66 -24.86 -2.83
C THR A 155 8.72 -24.78 -1.63
N ILE A 156 7.82 -23.81 -1.63
CA ILE A 156 6.75 -23.65 -0.64
C ILE A 156 5.56 -24.48 -1.13
N THR A 157 5.02 -25.35 -0.29
CA THR A 157 3.93 -26.24 -0.67
C THR A 157 2.60 -25.50 -0.77
N GLN A 158 1.64 -26.07 -1.51
CA GLN A 158 0.26 -25.54 -1.55
C GLN A 158 -0.33 -25.41 -0.14
N GLN A 159 -0.06 -26.39 0.74
CA GLN A 159 -0.55 -26.37 2.11
C GLN A 159 0.07 -25.23 2.94
N GLU A 160 1.35 -24.92 2.77
CA GLU A 160 1.96 -23.76 3.43
C GLU A 160 1.34 -22.44 2.96
N VAL A 161 1.00 -22.31 1.68
CA VAL A 161 0.28 -21.12 1.17
C VAL A 161 -1.15 -21.08 1.69
N GLU A 162 -1.84 -22.22 1.77
CA GLU A 162 -3.17 -22.34 2.39
C GLU A 162 -3.14 -21.89 3.86
N GLU A 163 -2.14 -22.33 4.62
CA GLU A 163 -1.96 -21.88 6.00
C GLU A 163 -1.64 -20.38 6.10
N PHE A 164 -0.74 -19.87 5.25
CA PHE A 164 -0.42 -18.45 5.19
C PHE A 164 -1.65 -17.58 4.89
N CYS A 165 -2.52 -18.04 3.98
CA CYS A 165 -3.72 -17.31 3.62
C CYS A 165 -4.80 -17.39 4.72
N ASN A 166 -5.01 -18.56 5.32
CA ASN A 166 -6.28 -18.85 5.99
C ASN A 166 -6.17 -19.30 7.46
N LYS A 167 -5.01 -19.80 7.92
CA LYS A 167 -4.90 -20.46 9.24
C LYS A 167 -4.92 -19.42 10.37
N PRO A 168 -5.91 -19.46 11.28
CA PRO A 168 -5.89 -18.60 12.45
C PRO A 168 -4.66 -18.86 13.33
N GLY A 169 -3.98 -17.79 13.74
CA GLY A 169 -2.75 -17.87 14.54
C GLY A 169 -1.54 -18.41 13.77
N TYR A 170 -1.53 -18.29 12.44
CA TYR A 170 -0.37 -18.67 11.61
C TYR A 170 0.90 -17.92 12.05
N ASN A 171 2.04 -18.61 12.06
CA ASN A 171 3.32 -18.04 12.48
C ASN A 171 4.51 -18.45 11.59
N GLY A 172 4.22 -19.06 10.43
CA GLY A 172 5.26 -19.46 9.47
C GLY A 172 6.01 -18.26 8.91
N PHE A 173 7.29 -18.44 8.58
CA PHE A 173 8.20 -17.39 8.09
C PHE A 173 8.29 -16.15 9.00
N GLY A 174 7.97 -16.28 10.29
CA GLY A 174 7.98 -15.16 11.25
C GLY A 174 6.80 -14.19 11.11
N ASN A 175 5.77 -14.55 10.33
CA ASN A 175 4.56 -13.73 10.22
C ASN A 175 3.80 -13.67 11.55
N ASN A 176 3.24 -12.50 11.86
CA ASN A 176 2.29 -12.35 12.94
C ASN A 176 0.88 -12.67 12.41
N GLY A 177 0.47 -13.94 12.38
CA GLY A 177 -0.83 -14.35 11.83
C GLY A 177 -0.84 -14.55 10.31
N SER A 178 -1.97 -15.05 9.83
CA SER A 178 -2.28 -15.25 8.40
C SER A 178 -2.86 -13.99 7.75
N VAL A 179 -3.08 -14.03 6.44
CA VAL A 179 -3.87 -13.00 5.74
C VAL A 179 -5.26 -12.89 6.36
N TYR A 180 -5.91 -14.02 6.68
CA TYR A 180 -7.16 -14.05 7.44
C TYR A 180 -7.05 -13.31 8.77
N ASP A 181 -6.02 -13.60 9.58
CA ASP A 181 -5.84 -12.95 10.88
C ASP A 181 -5.67 -11.43 10.73
N TYR A 182 -4.92 -10.97 9.71
CA TYR A 182 -4.71 -9.54 9.50
C TYR A 182 -6.03 -8.78 9.32
N PHE A 183 -6.90 -9.23 8.42
CA PHE A 183 -8.20 -8.59 8.18
C PHE A 183 -9.20 -8.82 9.33
N PHE A 184 -9.17 -10.01 9.94
CA PHE A 184 -10.02 -10.33 11.09
C PHE A 184 -9.70 -9.44 12.30
N GLU A 185 -8.43 -9.25 12.62
CA GLU A 185 -7.97 -8.40 13.71
C GLU A 185 -8.24 -6.92 13.43
N ASN A 186 -7.88 -6.42 12.24
CA ASN A 186 -8.13 -5.02 11.88
C ASN A 186 -9.62 -4.67 11.90
N SER A 187 -10.49 -5.63 11.58
CA SER A 187 -11.94 -5.44 11.56
C SER A 187 -12.64 -5.78 12.89
N LEU A 188 -11.92 -6.28 13.89
CA LEU A 188 -12.46 -6.84 15.14
C LEU A 188 -13.55 -7.91 14.88
N GLY A 189 -13.27 -8.80 13.94
CA GLY A 189 -14.11 -9.93 13.57
C GLY A 189 -15.30 -9.59 12.67
N LYS A 190 -15.44 -8.33 12.22
CA LYS A 190 -16.49 -7.91 11.29
C LYS A 190 -16.24 -8.36 9.86
N MET A 191 -14.98 -8.60 9.48
CA MET A 191 -14.58 -9.12 8.18
C MET A 191 -13.82 -10.43 8.36
N LYS A 192 -14.15 -11.40 7.52
CA LYS A 192 -13.44 -12.67 7.35
C LYS A 192 -12.99 -12.75 5.91
N TYR A 193 -11.69 -12.71 5.67
CA TYR A 193 -11.15 -12.85 4.32
C TYR A 193 -10.29 -14.10 4.23
N THR A 194 -10.63 -14.97 3.29
CA THR A 194 -9.93 -16.23 3.03
C THR A 194 -9.65 -16.36 1.54
N ASN A 195 -8.79 -17.29 1.16
CA ASN A 195 -8.48 -17.59 -0.24
C ASN A 195 -8.63 -19.09 -0.51
N VAL A 196 -9.24 -19.46 -1.62
CA VAL A 196 -9.09 -20.82 -2.14
C VAL A 196 -7.71 -20.91 -2.79
N VAL A 197 -6.80 -21.71 -2.24
CA VAL A 197 -5.47 -21.89 -2.83
C VAL A 197 -5.50 -23.03 -3.85
N ALA A 198 -5.27 -22.70 -5.11
CA ALA A 198 -5.28 -23.65 -6.21
C ALA A 198 -4.05 -24.58 -6.17
N PRO A 199 -4.14 -25.79 -6.74
CA PRO A 199 -2.96 -26.62 -7.00
C PRO A 199 -1.94 -25.89 -7.89
N TYR A 200 -0.69 -26.32 -7.82
CA TYR A 200 0.36 -25.77 -8.69
C TYR A 200 0.04 -25.99 -10.17
N TYR A 201 0.01 -24.89 -10.91
CA TYR A 201 0.07 -24.87 -12.35
C TYR A 201 1.53 -24.85 -12.81
N THR A 202 1.89 -25.72 -13.76
CA THR A 202 3.20 -25.64 -14.43
C THR A 202 3.05 -24.91 -15.76
N ALA A 203 3.71 -23.75 -15.87
CA ALA A 203 3.70 -22.90 -17.04
C ALA A 203 4.17 -23.65 -18.30
N LYS A 204 3.65 -23.25 -19.47
CA LYS A 204 4.00 -23.90 -20.75
C LYS A 204 5.48 -23.73 -21.12
N ASN A 205 6.06 -22.60 -20.74
CA ASN A 205 7.44 -22.24 -21.08
C ASN A 205 8.33 -22.14 -19.84
N LYS A 206 9.66 -22.17 -20.05
CA LYS A 206 10.65 -21.89 -19.00
C LYS A 206 10.48 -20.49 -18.42
N ARG A 207 10.93 -20.25 -17.19
CA ARG A 207 10.79 -18.94 -16.50
C ARG A 207 11.34 -17.78 -17.34
N SER A 208 12.45 -18.00 -18.05
CA SER A 208 13.09 -16.99 -18.91
C SER A 208 12.19 -16.43 -20.02
N TYR A 209 11.19 -17.18 -20.47
CA TYR A 209 10.21 -16.71 -21.46
C TYR A 209 9.26 -15.66 -20.87
N TYR A 210 8.79 -15.88 -19.63
CA TYR A 210 7.88 -14.96 -18.95
C TYR A 210 8.60 -13.76 -18.34
N THR A 211 9.89 -13.92 -18.01
CA THR A 211 10.75 -12.85 -17.50
C THR A 211 11.58 -12.16 -18.60
N ASP A 212 11.28 -12.39 -19.88
CA ASP A 212 11.98 -11.72 -20.99
C ASP A 212 11.70 -10.21 -20.95
N GLU A 213 12.73 -9.45 -20.59
CA GLU A 213 12.63 -8.00 -20.41
C GLU A 213 12.48 -7.22 -21.73
N LYS A 214 12.68 -7.88 -22.88
CA LYS A 214 12.38 -7.30 -24.20
C LYS A 214 10.88 -7.25 -24.47
N VAL A 215 10.08 -8.04 -23.74
CA VAL A 215 8.63 -7.99 -23.80
C VAL A 215 8.12 -7.02 -22.75
N THR A 216 7.37 -6.02 -23.20
CA THR A 216 6.74 -5.04 -22.32
C THR A 216 5.81 -5.72 -21.32
N GLN A 217 5.99 -5.42 -20.03
CA GLN A 217 5.06 -5.79 -18.96
C GLN A 217 3.69 -5.12 -19.21
N PRO A 218 2.54 -5.74 -18.90
CA PRO A 218 2.33 -7.02 -18.23
C PRO A 218 2.03 -8.19 -19.18
N ARG A 219 2.33 -8.10 -20.48
CA ARG A 219 1.90 -9.10 -21.48
C ARG A 219 2.15 -10.56 -21.08
N ARG A 220 3.36 -10.87 -20.60
CA ARG A 220 3.72 -12.22 -20.12
C ARG A 220 3.04 -12.62 -18.82
N THR A 221 2.73 -11.66 -17.95
CA THR A 221 1.94 -11.91 -16.73
C THR A 221 0.51 -12.29 -17.12
N LEU A 222 -0.12 -11.55 -18.02
CA LEU A 222 -1.49 -11.84 -18.48
C LEU A 222 -1.59 -13.21 -19.16
N GLU A 223 -0.61 -13.55 -20.01
CA GLU A 223 -0.48 -14.87 -20.61
C GLU A 223 -0.38 -15.97 -19.54
N LEU A 224 0.48 -15.79 -18.53
CA LEU A 224 0.70 -16.76 -17.46
C LEU A 224 -0.55 -16.97 -16.57
N ILE A 225 -1.27 -15.90 -16.25
CA ILE A 225 -2.51 -15.98 -15.47
C ILE A 225 -3.58 -16.71 -16.26
N LYS A 226 -3.75 -16.36 -17.54
CA LYS A 226 -4.70 -17.03 -18.43
C LYS A 226 -4.39 -18.52 -18.56
N GLU A 227 -3.12 -18.88 -18.73
CA GLU A 227 -2.67 -20.27 -18.78
C GLU A 227 -3.10 -21.06 -17.53
N ALA A 228 -2.89 -20.50 -16.33
CA ALA A 228 -3.27 -21.14 -15.07
C ALA A 228 -4.81 -21.28 -14.92
N LEU A 229 -5.57 -20.25 -15.29
CA LEU A 229 -7.04 -20.29 -15.24
C LEU A 229 -7.63 -21.28 -16.26
N ASP A 230 -7.06 -21.35 -17.46
CA ASP A 230 -7.45 -22.32 -18.49
C ASP A 230 -7.22 -23.76 -17.98
N ASP A 231 -6.10 -24.03 -17.31
CA ASP A 231 -5.77 -25.35 -16.74
C ASP A 231 -6.75 -25.75 -15.61
N LEU A 232 -7.06 -24.84 -14.69
CA LEU A 232 -8.05 -25.09 -13.64
C LEU A 232 -9.44 -25.37 -14.22
N THR A 233 -9.86 -24.57 -15.20
CA THR A 233 -11.15 -24.76 -15.88
C THR A 233 -11.22 -26.11 -16.60
N ALA A 234 -10.17 -26.48 -17.32
CA ALA A 234 -10.09 -27.76 -18.02
C ALA A 234 -10.13 -28.97 -17.06
N LYS A 235 -9.64 -28.80 -15.82
CA LYS A 235 -9.67 -29.82 -14.76
C LYS A 235 -10.98 -29.83 -13.95
N GLY A 236 -11.94 -28.96 -14.28
CA GLY A 236 -13.21 -28.87 -13.56
C GLY A 236 -13.07 -28.32 -12.14
N PHE A 237 -12.13 -27.40 -11.93
CA PHE A 237 -11.97 -26.72 -10.65
C PHE A 237 -13.26 -25.99 -10.23
N ASP A 238 -13.61 -26.06 -8.95
CA ASP A 238 -14.81 -25.42 -8.42
C ASP A 238 -14.52 -23.97 -8.02
N PHE A 239 -15.07 -23.03 -8.80
CA PHE A 239 -14.99 -21.59 -8.53
C PHE A 239 -16.19 -21.04 -7.74
N SER A 240 -17.18 -21.88 -7.38
CA SER A 240 -18.45 -21.42 -6.82
C SER A 240 -18.34 -20.78 -5.42
N ALA A 241 -17.26 -21.09 -4.68
CA ALA A 241 -17.01 -20.51 -3.37
C ALA A 241 -16.48 -19.07 -3.42
N LEU A 242 -16.04 -18.58 -4.59
CA LEU A 242 -15.44 -17.25 -4.72
C LEU A 242 -16.47 -16.15 -4.54
N SER A 243 -16.11 -15.13 -3.77
CA SER A 243 -16.98 -13.98 -3.56
C SER A 243 -16.90 -13.04 -4.75
N THR A 244 -18.07 -12.66 -5.28
CA THR A 244 -18.19 -11.70 -6.38
C THR A 244 -18.88 -10.42 -5.93
N ASP A 245 -18.60 -9.32 -6.64
CA ASP A 245 -19.42 -8.13 -6.55
C ASP A 245 -20.77 -8.29 -7.29
N ASP A 246 -21.57 -7.22 -7.29
CA ASP A 246 -22.90 -7.16 -7.90
C ASP A 246 -22.92 -7.34 -9.42
N GLN A 247 -21.75 -7.35 -10.07
CA GLN A 247 -21.59 -7.56 -11.51
C GLN A 247 -20.87 -8.88 -11.83
N GLY A 248 -20.70 -9.76 -10.84
CA GLY A 248 -20.07 -11.07 -10.99
C GLY A 248 -18.54 -11.04 -11.03
N TYR A 249 -17.88 -9.90 -10.74
CA TYR A 249 -16.41 -9.87 -10.66
C TYR A 249 -15.97 -10.45 -9.32
N VAL A 250 -15.13 -11.49 -9.34
CA VAL A 250 -14.51 -11.99 -8.10
C VAL A 250 -13.67 -10.89 -7.46
N TYR A 251 -13.75 -10.75 -6.14
CA TYR A 251 -13.13 -9.63 -5.45
C TYR A 251 -11.61 -9.62 -5.56
N ALA A 252 -10.95 -10.78 -5.51
CA ALA A 252 -9.49 -10.86 -5.51
C ALA A 252 -8.95 -12.10 -6.24
N LEU A 253 -8.06 -11.86 -7.20
CA LEU A 253 -7.18 -12.87 -7.79
C LEU A 253 -5.74 -12.62 -7.33
N ASN A 254 -5.22 -13.55 -6.55
CA ASN A 254 -3.85 -13.53 -6.06
C ASN A 254 -3.00 -14.52 -6.85
N VAL A 255 -1.81 -14.10 -7.28
CA VAL A 255 -0.93 -14.95 -8.08
C VAL A 255 0.43 -15.00 -7.43
N PHE A 256 0.86 -16.21 -7.11
CA PHE A 256 2.19 -16.48 -6.65
C PHE A 256 2.96 -17.30 -7.69
N TYR A 257 4.18 -16.89 -8.03
CA TYR A 257 5.05 -17.67 -8.91
C TYR A 257 6.33 -18.13 -8.23
N ALA A 258 6.82 -19.32 -8.58
CA ALA A 258 7.96 -19.96 -7.94
C ALA A 258 9.30 -19.23 -8.19
N GLY A 259 10.11 -19.16 -7.14
CA GLY A 259 11.48 -18.64 -7.14
C GLY A 259 11.57 -17.13 -6.86
N PRO A 260 12.82 -16.62 -6.74
CA PRO A 260 13.04 -15.18 -6.59
C PRO A 260 12.66 -14.42 -7.86
N CYS A 261 12.34 -13.14 -7.71
CA CYS A 261 12.26 -12.22 -8.84
C CYS A 261 13.67 -12.04 -9.45
N VAL A 262 13.83 -12.40 -10.73
CA VAL A 262 15.14 -12.38 -11.43
C VAL A 262 15.26 -11.30 -12.50
N ASN A 263 14.15 -10.64 -12.83
CA ASN A 263 14.13 -9.51 -13.75
C ASN A 263 14.28 -8.19 -12.99
N ARG A 264 14.64 -7.15 -13.75
CA ARG A 264 14.74 -5.77 -13.28
C ARG A 264 13.37 -5.20 -12.92
N TRP A 265 13.43 -4.07 -12.23
CA TRP A 265 12.26 -3.27 -11.88
C TRP A 265 11.45 -2.88 -13.12
N ALA A 266 10.11 -3.03 -13.04
CA ALA A 266 9.15 -2.77 -14.12
C ALA A 266 9.39 -3.56 -15.43
N LYS A 267 10.01 -4.75 -15.34
CA LYS A 267 10.20 -5.69 -16.46
C LYS A 267 9.69 -7.08 -16.11
N GLY A 268 9.51 -7.94 -17.12
CA GLY A 268 9.18 -9.36 -16.91
C GLY A 268 8.01 -9.59 -15.94
N LEU A 269 8.26 -10.42 -14.92
CA LEU A 269 7.29 -10.75 -13.86
C LEU A 269 7.52 -9.92 -12.58
N TRP A 270 8.08 -8.71 -12.68
CA TRP A 270 8.24 -7.82 -11.52
C TRP A 270 6.90 -7.71 -10.76
N PRO A 271 6.86 -7.95 -9.44
CA PRO A 271 5.59 -7.95 -8.70
C PRO A 271 4.82 -6.64 -8.86
N HIS A 272 3.53 -6.75 -9.18
CA HIS A 272 2.62 -5.62 -9.47
C HIS A 272 1.15 -6.03 -9.25
N SER A 273 0.25 -5.05 -9.28
CA SER A 273 -1.20 -5.26 -9.31
C SER A 273 -1.84 -4.46 -10.45
N SER A 274 -2.84 -5.06 -11.10
CA SER A 274 -3.52 -4.51 -12.27
C SER A 274 -4.83 -5.26 -12.55
N SER A 275 -5.47 -4.96 -13.68
CA SER A 275 -6.52 -5.78 -14.26
C SER A 275 -5.99 -6.64 -15.42
N LEU A 276 -6.71 -7.73 -15.74
CA LEU A 276 -6.58 -8.43 -17.01
C LEU A 276 -6.98 -7.52 -18.18
N ASP A 277 -6.54 -7.86 -19.40
CA ASP A 277 -6.95 -7.13 -20.62
C ASP A 277 -8.47 -7.20 -20.86
N SER A 278 -9.06 -8.32 -20.48
CA SER A 278 -10.51 -8.53 -20.47
C SER A 278 -10.89 -9.46 -19.31
N PRO A 279 -12.12 -9.36 -18.78
CA PRO A 279 -12.57 -10.24 -17.72
C PRO A 279 -12.57 -11.70 -18.18
N TYR A 280 -11.94 -12.58 -17.41
CA TYR A 280 -11.91 -14.01 -17.67
C TYR A 280 -13.13 -14.68 -17.05
N THR A 281 -13.95 -15.37 -17.84
CA THR A 281 -15.15 -16.07 -17.35
C THR A 281 -14.74 -17.34 -16.61
N LEU A 282 -15.05 -17.42 -15.30
CA LEU A 282 -14.77 -18.60 -14.47
C LEU A 282 -15.98 -19.55 -14.43
N THR A 283 -17.17 -18.97 -14.29
CA THR A 283 -18.47 -19.66 -14.32
C THR A 283 -19.48 -18.79 -15.06
N GLN A 284 -20.74 -19.21 -15.13
CA GLN A 284 -21.82 -18.38 -15.68
C GLN A 284 -21.99 -17.05 -14.92
N ASP A 285 -21.72 -17.05 -13.61
CA ASP A 285 -22.00 -15.91 -12.72
C ASP A 285 -20.73 -15.22 -12.18
N ALA A 286 -19.54 -15.78 -12.44
CA ALA A 286 -18.28 -15.30 -11.89
C ALA A 286 -17.21 -15.07 -12.97
N LYS A 287 -16.48 -13.96 -12.87
CA LYS A 287 -15.34 -13.61 -13.73
C LYS A 287 -14.18 -13.02 -12.94
N ALA A 288 -12.95 -13.38 -13.33
CA ALA A 288 -11.71 -12.80 -12.83
C ALA A 288 -11.32 -11.56 -13.63
N TYR A 289 -10.77 -10.54 -12.96
CA TYR A 289 -10.32 -9.32 -13.63
C TYR A 289 -9.19 -8.64 -12.87
N ASP A 290 -9.44 -8.15 -11.66
CA ASP A 290 -8.39 -7.56 -10.83
C ASP A 290 -7.45 -8.66 -10.33
N TYR A 291 -6.14 -8.42 -10.39
CA TYR A 291 -5.13 -9.33 -9.86
C TYR A 291 -3.98 -8.61 -9.18
N GLN A 292 -3.31 -9.34 -8.27
CA GLN A 292 -1.93 -9.06 -7.88
C GLN A 292 -1.06 -10.27 -8.20
N ILE A 293 0.19 -10.01 -8.58
CA ILE A 293 1.20 -11.04 -8.78
C ILE A 293 2.46 -10.74 -7.97
N THR A 294 2.95 -11.74 -7.26
CA THR A 294 4.17 -11.66 -6.44
C THR A 294 5.00 -12.93 -6.58
N ASN A 295 6.33 -12.80 -6.50
CA ASN A 295 7.23 -13.94 -6.49
C ASN A 295 7.23 -14.64 -5.11
N MET A 296 7.38 -15.96 -5.10
CA MET A 296 7.62 -16.76 -3.90
C MET A 296 9.06 -17.23 -3.91
N GLY A 297 9.92 -16.54 -3.16
CA GLY A 297 11.28 -17.02 -2.89
C GLY A 297 11.24 -18.21 -1.92
N ASP A 298 11.89 -18.04 -0.78
CA ASP A 298 11.93 -18.98 0.34
C ASP A 298 10.98 -18.62 1.49
N GLN A 299 10.22 -17.53 1.35
CA GLN A 299 9.29 -17.04 2.37
C GLN A 299 8.05 -16.36 1.79
N LEU A 300 6.95 -16.40 2.55
CA LEU A 300 5.73 -15.63 2.32
C LEU A 300 5.66 -14.51 3.37
N THR A 301 5.27 -13.30 2.97
CA THR A 301 5.14 -12.16 3.89
C THR A 301 3.82 -11.43 3.69
N LEU A 302 3.23 -10.96 4.80
CA LEU A 302 1.90 -10.34 4.83
C LEU A 302 1.84 -8.99 4.09
N GLY A 303 2.87 -8.14 4.22
CA GLY A 303 2.81 -6.72 3.85
C GLY A 303 2.23 -6.45 2.45
N THR A 304 2.91 -6.92 1.41
CA THR A 304 2.45 -6.74 0.02
C THR A 304 1.10 -7.42 -0.21
N PHE A 305 0.94 -8.69 0.21
CA PHE A 305 -0.28 -9.45 -0.04
C PHE A 305 -1.50 -8.75 0.58
N CYS A 306 -1.43 -8.38 1.86
CA CYS A 306 -2.50 -7.69 2.57
C CYS A 306 -2.78 -6.30 2.01
N HIS A 307 -1.76 -5.57 1.54
CA HIS A 307 -1.96 -4.26 0.92
C HIS A 307 -2.78 -4.36 -0.37
N GLU A 308 -2.39 -5.24 -1.30
CA GLU A 308 -3.12 -5.42 -2.57
C GLU A 308 -4.55 -5.91 -2.35
N ASN A 309 -4.75 -6.78 -1.35
CA ASN A 309 -6.08 -7.27 -1.00
C ASN A 309 -6.91 -6.19 -0.28
N GLY A 310 -6.28 -5.20 0.35
CA GLY A 310 -6.94 -3.98 0.83
C GLY A 310 -7.57 -3.19 -0.30
N HIS A 311 -6.91 -3.06 -1.45
CA HIS A 311 -7.50 -2.49 -2.66
C HIS A 311 -8.65 -3.36 -3.17
N MET A 312 -8.33 -4.61 -3.52
CA MET A 312 -9.23 -5.51 -4.24
C MET A 312 -10.53 -5.80 -3.48
N VAL A 313 -10.45 -6.02 -2.16
CA VAL A 313 -11.60 -6.44 -1.34
C VAL A 313 -12.27 -5.26 -0.63
N CYS A 314 -11.50 -4.24 -0.21
CA CYS A 314 -12.01 -3.14 0.62
C CYS A 314 -12.17 -1.81 -0.12
N ASP A 315 -11.77 -1.74 -1.40
CA ASP A 315 -11.70 -0.51 -2.19
C ASP A 315 -10.82 0.58 -1.53
N PHE A 316 -9.87 0.20 -0.69
CA PHE A 316 -8.98 1.16 -0.06
C PHE A 316 -8.09 1.81 -1.11
N PRO A 317 -7.91 3.14 -1.09
CA PRO A 317 -6.89 3.78 -1.91
C PRO A 317 -5.52 3.65 -1.28
N ASP A 318 -4.49 3.87 -2.09
CA ASP A 318 -3.19 4.27 -1.57
C ASP A 318 -3.26 5.62 -0.86
N LEU A 319 -2.55 5.69 0.26
CA LEU A 319 -2.39 6.87 1.09
C LEU A 319 -0.93 7.34 1.14
N TYR A 320 -0.04 6.67 0.38
CA TYR A 320 1.26 7.21 -0.01
C TYR A 320 1.12 8.02 -1.30
N ASP A 321 2.06 8.90 -1.59
CA ASP A 321 2.06 9.76 -2.77
C ASP A 321 2.74 9.08 -3.97
N TYR A 322 2.07 9.07 -5.12
CA TYR A 322 2.57 8.43 -6.34
C TYR A 322 3.66 9.26 -7.05
N ASP A 323 3.70 10.57 -6.85
CA ASP A 323 4.78 11.45 -7.32
C ASP A 323 6.00 11.40 -6.40
N SER A 324 5.84 10.75 -5.24
CA SER A 324 6.87 10.51 -4.23
C SER A 324 7.60 11.80 -3.77
N ASP A 325 6.91 12.93 -3.74
CA ASP A 325 7.42 14.17 -3.15
C ASP A 325 6.93 14.38 -1.69
N SER A 326 6.16 13.42 -1.20
CA SER A 326 5.83 13.17 0.19
C SER A 326 5.82 11.68 0.54
N GLU A 327 5.78 11.36 1.84
CA GLU A 327 5.56 9.99 2.33
C GLU A 327 4.08 9.70 2.63
N GLY A 328 3.16 10.55 2.17
CA GLY A 328 1.73 10.46 2.47
C GLY A 328 1.45 10.46 3.98
N ILE A 329 0.87 9.37 4.49
CA ILE A 329 0.65 9.17 5.94
C ILE A 329 1.68 8.25 6.62
N GLY A 330 2.76 7.89 5.94
CA GLY A 330 3.89 7.16 6.51
C GLY A 330 3.56 5.75 7.01
N VAL A 331 4.28 5.31 8.04
CA VAL A 331 4.17 3.96 8.64
C VAL A 331 2.85 3.73 9.38
N TYR A 332 2.04 4.78 9.56
CA TYR A 332 0.82 4.73 10.36
C TYR A 332 -0.37 4.05 9.64
N CYS A 333 -0.19 3.51 8.43
CA CYS A 333 -1.19 2.68 7.75
C CYS A 333 -0.53 1.69 6.78
N LEU A 334 -1.06 0.46 6.69
CA LEU A 334 -0.64 -0.50 5.65
C LEU A 334 -0.93 0.03 4.24
N MET A 335 -1.97 0.82 4.02
CA MET A 335 -2.22 1.46 2.70
C MET A 335 -1.25 2.61 2.40
N CYS A 336 -0.11 2.68 3.10
CA CYS A 336 0.95 3.65 2.95
C CYS A 336 2.31 2.95 3.12
N ALA A 337 3.11 3.30 4.15
CA ALA A 337 4.41 2.67 4.40
C ALA A 337 4.38 1.62 5.54
N GLY A 338 3.19 1.24 6.02
CA GLY A 338 3.01 0.40 7.21
C GLY A 338 3.55 -1.03 7.15
N GLY A 339 3.87 -1.54 5.96
CA GLY A 339 4.58 -2.81 5.75
C GLY A 339 5.95 -2.65 5.08
N ALA A 340 6.40 -1.40 4.85
CA ALA A 340 7.51 -1.10 3.94
C ALA A 340 8.86 -0.91 4.65
N VAL A 341 8.85 -0.80 5.98
CA VAL A 341 10.04 -0.69 6.82
C VAL A 341 10.55 -2.07 7.24
N GLN A 342 11.83 -2.15 7.63
CA GLN A 342 12.46 -3.41 7.99
C GLN A 342 11.68 -4.16 9.08
N GLY A 343 11.35 -5.43 8.82
CA GLY A 343 10.59 -6.29 9.71
C GLY A 343 9.07 -6.08 9.70
N ALA A 344 8.56 -5.04 9.04
CA ALA A 344 7.11 -4.79 8.94
C ALA A 344 6.42 -5.58 7.83
N ASP A 345 7.17 -6.28 6.97
CA ASP A 345 6.62 -7.16 5.95
C ASP A 345 5.94 -8.41 6.53
N THR A 346 6.44 -8.90 7.67
CA THR A 346 5.85 -10.04 8.42
C THR A 346 4.87 -9.60 9.52
N ASN A 347 4.91 -8.33 9.92
CA ASN A 347 3.94 -7.72 10.85
C ASN A 347 3.56 -6.30 10.41
N PRO A 348 2.77 -6.15 9.33
CA PRO A 348 2.36 -4.83 8.86
C PRO A 348 1.50 -4.12 9.90
N THR A 349 1.64 -2.79 9.94
CA THR A 349 0.86 -1.94 10.86
C THR A 349 -0.62 -1.97 10.52
N GLN A 350 -1.44 -1.50 11.46
CA GLN A 350 -2.89 -1.49 11.27
C GLN A 350 -3.32 -0.55 10.14
N ILE A 351 -4.47 -0.85 9.55
CA ILE A 351 -5.22 0.11 8.73
C ILE A 351 -5.64 1.31 9.60
N CYS A 352 -5.51 2.54 9.10
CA CYS A 352 -5.83 3.74 9.87
C CYS A 352 -7.34 3.94 10.10
N ALA A 353 -7.70 4.75 11.09
CA ALA A 353 -9.10 5.02 11.45
C ALA A 353 -9.96 5.47 10.27
N TYR A 354 -9.42 6.26 9.34
CA TYR A 354 -10.12 6.70 8.13
C TYR A 354 -10.71 5.51 7.35
N LEU A 355 -9.84 4.57 6.97
CA LEU A 355 -10.22 3.43 6.13
C LEU A 355 -11.02 2.38 6.93
N LYS A 356 -10.67 2.15 8.20
CA LYS A 356 -11.46 1.28 9.08
C LYS A 356 -12.88 1.81 9.28
N ASN A 357 -13.05 3.12 9.43
CA ASN A 357 -14.36 3.74 9.51
C ASN A 357 -15.14 3.60 8.20
N ALA A 358 -14.49 3.86 7.06
CA ALA A 358 -15.10 3.72 5.73
C ALA A 358 -15.55 2.27 5.44
N ALA A 359 -14.80 1.27 5.91
CA ALA A 359 -15.15 -0.15 5.80
C ALA A 359 -16.23 -0.61 6.81
N GLY A 360 -16.66 0.24 7.74
CA GLY A 360 -17.63 -0.12 8.79
C GLY A 360 -17.04 -0.94 9.95
N TRP A 361 -15.71 -0.97 10.09
CA TRP A 361 -15.03 -1.79 11.10
C TRP A 361 -15.03 -1.16 12.50
N GLY A 362 -15.22 0.16 12.61
CA GLY A 362 -15.22 0.86 13.89
C GLY A 362 -16.59 1.18 14.48
N THR A 363 -16.55 1.79 15.65
CA THR A 363 -17.66 2.54 16.25
C THR A 363 -17.25 4.00 16.34
N THR A 364 -18.18 4.90 16.04
CA THR A 364 -17.89 6.35 16.02
C THR A 364 -18.61 7.07 17.14
N ARG A 365 -17.94 8.06 17.71
CA ARG A 365 -18.51 9.01 18.67
C ARG A 365 -18.30 10.41 18.14
N THR A 366 -19.37 11.19 18.03
CA THR A 366 -19.26 12.61 17.68
C THR A 366 -18.59 13.36 18.82
N ILE A 367 -17.62 14.20 18.49
CA ILE A 367 -17.00 15.11 19.46
C ILE A 367 -18.01 16.21 19.81
N ALA A 368 -18.33 16.32 21.10
CA ALA A 368 -19.22 17.34 21.63
C ALA A 368 -18.48 18.22 22.65
N SER A 369 -18.88 19.48 22.72
CA SER A 369 -18.16 20.51 23.48
C SER A 369 -17.94 20.15 24.95
N GLY A 370 -16.68 20.11 25.40
CA GLY A 370 -16.30 20.03 26.81
C GLY A 370 -16.31 18.62 27.41
N GLN A 371 -16.43 17.58 26.57
CA GLN A 371 -16.39 16.19 27.03
C GLN A 371 -14.96 15.65 27.11
N THR A 372 -14.73 14.83 28.13
CA THR A 372 -13.53 14.00 28.24
C THR A 372 -13.79 12.63 27.64
N PHE A 373 -12.94 12.22 26.72
CA PHE A 373 -12.99 10.96 26.01
C PHE A 373 -11.87 10.03 26.46
N LYS A 374 -12.11 8.73 26.31
CA LYS A 374 -11.13 7.66 26.52
C LYS A 374 -10.93 6.92 25.21
N ALA A 375 -9.78 7.08 24.58
CA ALA A 375 -9.42 6.40 23.35
C ALA A 375 -8.58 5.16 23.65
N ARG A 376 -9.03 3.99 23.21
CA ARG A 376 -8.34 2.72 23.44
C ARG A 376 -7.71 2.20 22.15
N ALA A 377 -6.41 1.90 22.22
CA ALA A 377 -5.68 1.33 21.10
C ALA A 377 -6.27 -0.04 20.74
N GLY A 378 -6.37 -0.32 19.43
CA GLY A 378 -6.84 -1.60 18.92
C GLY A 378 -8.32 -1.92 19.18
N LYS A 379 -9.14 -0.95 19.62
CA LYS A 379 -10.59 -1.15 19.84
C LYS A 379 -11.48 -0.59 18.74
N ASN A 380 -10.89 -0.01 17.69
CA ASN A 380 -11.60 0.68 16.61
C ASN A 380 -12.69 1.66 17.14
N GLU A 381 -12.39 2.33 18.25
CA GLU A 381 -13.19 3.42 18.82
C GLU A 381 -12.69 4.73 18.23
N PHE A 382 -13.53 5.39 17.43
CA PHE A 382 -13.14 6.61 16.70
C PHE A 382 -13.94 7.82 17.17
N PHE A 383 -13.28 8.97 17.28
CA PHE A 383 -13.91 10.23 17.67
C PHE A 383 -13.90 11.16 16.46
N ILE A 384 -15.07 11.66 16.04
CA ILE A 384 -15.20 12.39 14.79
C ILE A 384 -15.74 13.80 15.03
N HIS A 385 -15.08 14.79 14.41
CA HIS A 385 -15.57 16.16 14.27
C HIS A 385 -15.81 16.46 12.79
N LYS A 386 -17.07 16.61 12.38
CA LYS A 386 -17.45 16.73 10.96
C LYS A 386 -17.71 18.17 10.53
N LYS A 387 -17.26 18.53 9.34
CA LYS A 387 -17.85 19.66 8.58
C LYS A 387 -19.09 19.18 7.84
N ASP A 388 -18.94 18.05 7.15
CA ASP A 388 -19.95 17.38 6.34
C ASP A 388 -19.54 15.91 6.14
N ASN A 389 -20.18 15.19 5.20
CA ASN A 389 -19.84 13.80 4.90
C ASN A 389 -18.55 13.65 4.07
N ASN A 390 -18.00 14.75 3.53
CA ASN A 390 -16.79 14.77 2.74
C ASN A 390 -15.56 15.09 3.61
N GLU A 391 -15.62 16.18 4.40
CA GLU A 391 -14.51 16.72 5.17
C GLU A 391 -14.73 16.62 6.68
N TYR A 392 -13.78 16.01 7.40
CA TYR A 392 -13.85 15.82 8.85
C TYR A 392 -12.49 15.52 9.48
N PHE A 393 -12.42 15.64 10.80
CA PHE A 393 -11.34 15.05 11.61
C PHE A 393 -11.81 13.75 12.25
N ILE A 394 -10.97 12.72 12.22
CA ILE A 394 -11.18 11.45 12.93
C ILE A 394 -9.97 11.17 13.81
N ILE A 395 -10.21 10.80 15.07
CA ILE A 395 -9.18 10.59 16.09
C ILE A 395 -9.24 9.14 16.58
N GLU A 396 -8.06 8.53 16.73
CA GLU A 396 -7.86 7.22 17.34
C GLU A 396 -6.61 7.22 18.25
N ASN A 397 -6.50 6.22 19.12
CA ASN A 397 -5.27 5.95 19.86
C ASN A 397 -4.46 4.85 19.14
N ARG A 398 -3.17 5.10 18.90
CA ARG A 398 -2.21 4.13 18.37
C ARG A 398 -1.13 3.90 19.40
N PHE A 399 -0.84 2.64 19.71
CA PHE A 399 0.13 2.25 20.71
C PHE A 399 1.02 1.15 20.14
N GLN A 400 2.32 1.20 20.43
CA GLN A 400 3.33 0.28 19.89
C GLN A 400 3.19 -1.14 20.47
N GLU A 401 2.11 -1.83 20.10
CA GLU A 401 1.81 -3.20 20.46
C GLU A 401 1.11 -3.97 19.32
N GLY A 402 1.22 -5.30 19.33
CA GLY A 402 0.61 -6.15 18.31
C GLY A 402 1.06 -5.75 16.90
N ARG A 403 0.09 -5.47 16.01
CA ARG A 403 0.35 -4.98 14.64
C ARG A 403 1.14 -3.66 14.61
N ASP A 404 0.97 -2.81 15.61
CA ASP A 404 1.61 -1.50 15.67
C ASP A 404 2.94 -1.52 16.41
N SER A 405 3.50 -2.68 16.75
CA SER A 405 4.77 -2.80 17.51
C SER A 405 5.96 -2.09 16.85
N LEU A 406 5.91 -1.90 15.53
CA LEU A 406 6.95 -1.24 14.74
C LEU A 406 6.62 0.22 14.38
N LEU A 407 5.52 0.79 14.89
CA LEU A 407 5.28 2.23 14.73
C LEU A 407 6.44 3.03 15.33
N THR A 408 6.69 4.22 14.77
CA THR A 408 7.73 5.13 15.25
C THR A 408 7.30 5.94 16.47
N ASP A 409 6.01 5.97 16.77
CA ASP A 409 5.43 6.73 17.88
C ASP A 409 4.16 6.06 18.44
N SER A 410 3.79 6.44 19.66
CA SER A 410 2.54 6.06 20.33
C SER A 410 1.80 7.32 20.79
N GLY A 411 0.47 7.37 20.63
CA GLY A 411 -0.33 8.52 21.04
C GLY A 411 -1.67 8.60 20.32
N LEU A 412 -2.33 9.75 20.46
CA LEU A 412 -3.50 10.08 19.65
C LEU A 412 -3.06 10.44 18.24
N ALA A 413 -3.52 9.66 17.26
CA ALA A 413 -3.47 10.02 15.86
C ALA A 413 -4.69 10.88 15.54
N VAL A 414 -4.44 12.05 14.96
CA VAL A 414 -5.48 12.96 14.47
C VAL A 414 -5.39 12.98 12.95
N TRP A 415 -6.43 12.49 12.29
CA TRP A 415 -6.51 12.42 10.84
C TRP A 415 -7.42 13.53 10.31
N HIS A 416 -6.97 14.30 9.32
CA HIS A 416 -7.82 15.22 8.55
C HIS A 416 -8.18 14.56 7.23
N VAL A 417 -9.47 14.28 7.04
CA VAL A 417 -10.00 13.56 5.88
C VAL A 417 -10.80 14.53 5.01
N ASP A 418 -10.62 14.42 3.69
CA ASP A 418 -11.47 14.98 2.64
C ASP A 418 -11.61 13.95 1.51
N HIS A 419 -12.77 13.30 1.38
CA HIS A 419 -12.96 12.25 0.37
C HIS A 419 -12.83 12.72 -1.10
N LEU A 420 -12.74 14.04 -1.37
CA LEU A 420 -12.50 14.60 -2.69
C LEU A 420 -11.07 15.11 -2.89
N GLY A 421 -10.22 15.03 -1.87
CA GLY A 421 -8.78 15.26 -1.95
C GLY A 421 -8.03 14.19 -2.77
N SER A 422 -6.70 14.29 -2.77
CA SER A 422 -5.79 13.34 -3.42
C SER A 422 -4.53 13.12 -2.58
N ASN A 423 -4.05 11.89 -2.47
CA ASN A 423 -2.76 11.52 -1.87
C ASN A 423 -1.54 12.22 -2.52
N ASP A 424 -1.66 12.75 -3.74
CA ASP A 424 -0.59 13.50 -4.42
C ASP A 424 -0.61 15.02 -4.13
N ASN A 425 -1.49 15.50 -3.25
CA ASN A 425 -1.70 16.93 -3.00
C ASN A 425 -1.25 17.38 -1.59
N GLN A 426 0.04 17.21 -1.30
CA GLN A 426 0.71 17.56 -0.04
C GLN A 426 0.76 19.06 0.30
N GLN A 427 0.34 19.94 -0.62
CA GLN A 427 0.43 21.40 -0.43
C GLN A 427 -0.50 21.90 0.68
N GLY A 428 -1.56 21.16 0.99
CA GLY A 428 -2.51 21.45 2.07
C GLY A 428 -3.20 22.81 1.88
N THR A 429 -3.53 23.18 0.65
CA THR A 429 -4.25 24.40 0.25
C THR A 429 -5.73 24.10 -0.01
N PRO A 430 -6.63 25.09 -0.08
CA PRO A 430 -8.03 24.85 -0.42
C PRO A 430 -8.21 24.11 -1.75
N ALA A 431 -7.38 24.42 -2.76
CA ALA A 431 -7.47 23.83 -4.10
C ALA A 431 -6.71 22.50 -4.25
N ARG A 432 -5.69 22.27 -3.41
CA ARG A 432 -4.83 21.07 -3.45
C ARG A 432 -4.49 20.64 -2.03
N HIS A 433 -5.12 19.56 -1.58
CA HIS A 433 -4.93 18.95 -0.27
C HIS A 433 -5.14 17.42 -0.32
N TYR A 434 -4.65 16.75 0.72
CA TYR A 434 -4.78 15.31 0.86
C TYR A 434 -6.20 14.83 1.04
N GLU A 435 -6.43 13.60 0.56
CA GLU A 435 -7.60 12.84 0.95
C GLU A 435 -7.58 12.44 2.43
N CYS A 436 -6.41 12.05 2.93
CA CYS A 436 -6.19 11.78 4.34
C CYS A 436 -4.81 12.30 4.73
N ALA A 437 -4.75 13.12 5.79
CA ALA A 437 -3.50 13.64 6.34
C ALA A 437 -3.37 13.22 7.81
N LEU A 438 -2.18 12.79 8.23
CA LEU A 438 -1.84 12.70 9.64
C LEU A 438 -1.40 14.08 10.12
N MET A 439 -2.10 14.63 11.13
CA MET A 439 -1.71 15.90 11.73
C MET A 439 -0.51 15.66 12.66
N GLN A 440 0.71 15.77 12.16
CA GLN A 440 1.93 15.51 12.94
C GLN A 440 2.05 16.46 14.15
N ALA A 441 2.05 15.92 15.38
CA ALA A 441 1.95 16.66 16.63
C ALA A 441 3.06 17.70 16.85
N ASP A 442 4.25 17.49 16.31
CA ASP A 442 5.37 18.44 16.36
C ASP A 442 5.31 19.57 15.32
N GLY A 443 4.37 19.47 14.36
CA GLY A 443 4.15 20.44 13.30
C GLY A 443 5.28 20.55 12.27
N LYS A 444 6.23 19.61 12.22
CA LYS A 444 7.36 19.66 11.28
C LYS A 444 6.98 19.34 9.84
N LYS A 445 5.91 18.55 9.65
CA LYS A 445 5.45 18.08 8.34
C LYS A 445 6.52 17.25 7.62
N ASN A 446 7.15 16.33 8.35
CA ASN A 446 8.23 15.50 7.80
C ASN A 446 7.70 14.55 6.72
N LEU A 447 6.48 14.05 6.87
CA LEU A 447 5.80 13.21 5.88
C LEU A 447 5.55 14.01 4.60
N GLU A 448 4.95 15.20 4.69
CA GLU A 448 4.65 16.04 3.51
C GLU A 448 5.89 16.64 2.84
N LYS A 449 7.05 16.57 3.48
CA LYS A 449 8.34 17.06 2.95
C LYS A 449 9.28 15.93 2.54
N SER A 450 8.81 14.69 2.51
CA SER A 450 9.61 13.48 2.21
C SER A 450 10.91 13.40 3.03
N GLN A 451 10.85 13.80 4.30
CA GLN A 451 12.02 13.77 5.20
C GLN A 451 12.20 12.38 5.80
N ASN A 452 11.13 11.83 6.37
CA ASN A 452 11.06 10.49 6.94
C ASN A 452 9.64 9.92 6.77
N VAL A 453 9.49 8.61 6.93
CA VAL A 453 8.21 7.88 6.86
C VAL A 453 7.42 7.89 8.19
N GLY A 454 7.86 8.70 9.16
CA GLY A 454 7.37 8.75 10.53
C GLY A 454 8.51 8.94 11.53
N ASP A 455 8.23 9.61 12.64
CA ASP A 455 9.15 9.75 13.77
C ASP A 455 8.44 9.80 15.12
N SER A 456 9.23 9.70 16.20
CA SER A 456 8.76 9.65 17.59
C SER A 456 8.00 10.88 18.09
N LYS A 457 7.69 11.86 17.24
CA LYS A 457 6.99 13.09 17.62
C LYS A 457 5.75 13.38 16.77
N ASP A 458 5.28 12.43 15.96
CA ASP A 458 4.10 12.65 15.12
C ASP A 458 2.76 12.52 15.86
N LEU A 459 2.67 11.73 16.95
CA LEU A 459 1.40 11.47 17.65
C LEU A 459 1.27 12.31 18.92
N PHE A 460 0.05 12.80 19.19
CA PHE A 460 -0.23 13.69 20.31
C PHE A 460 -0.29 12.90 21.62
N ARG A 461 0.43 13.38 22.64
CA ARG A 461 0.45 12.82 24.00
C ARG A 461 0.97 13.84 25.01
N GLN A 462 0.83 13.54 26.29
CA GLN A 462 1.53 14.27 27.34
C GLN A 462 3.05 14.28 27.04
N GLY A 463 3.63 15.47 26.93
CA GLY A 463 5.05 15.67 26.59
C GLY A 463 5.35 15.82 25.09
N ASN A 464 4.39 15.60 24.19
CA ASN A 464 4.55 15.82 22.75
C ASN A 464 3.23 16.24 22.09
N GLY A 465 3.09 17.53 21.75
CA GLY A 465 1.85 18.07 21.21
C GLY A 465 0.66 17.82 22.15
N THR A 466 0.52 18.63 23.20
CA THR A 466 -0.53 18.42 24.23
C THR A 466 -1.85 19.14 23.91
N LYS A 467 -1.91 19.84 22.77
CA LYS A 467 -3.08 20.60 22.30
C LYS A 467 -3.17 20.54 20.78
N PHE A 468 -4.38 20.52 20.25
CA PHE A 468 -4.65 20.64 18.82
C PHE A 468 -5.89 21.52 18.60
N GLY A 469 -5.75 22.61 17.86
CA GLY A 469 -6.77 23.64 17.76
C GLY A 469 -6.53 24.60 16.60
N ALA A 470 -7.40 25.59 16.41
CA ALA A 470 -7.32 26.47 15.24
C ALA A 470 -6.06 27.36 15.23
N LYS A 471 -5.43 27.54 16.41
CA LYS A 471 -4.24 28.38 16.62
C LYS A 471 -2.95 27.58 16.88
N THR A 472 -3.00 26.25 16.90
CA THR A 472 -1.82 25.41 17.14
C THR A 472 -1.04 25.16 15.84
N LYS A 473 0.13 24.52 15.93
CA LYS A 473 0.86 23.97 14.78
C LYS A 473 1.16 22.50 15.09
N PRO A 474 0.54 21.54 14.38
CA PRO A 474 -0.46 21.71 13.31
C PRO A 474 -1.78 22.30 13.84
N ASN A 475 -2.64 22.82 12.96
CA ASN A 475 -3.92 23.43 13.34
C ASN A 475 -5.12 22.59 12.90
N SER A 476 -6.28 22.83 13.53
CA SER A 476 -7.55 22.15 13.25
C SER A 476 -8.42 22.87 12.21
N LYS A 477 -7.89 23.74 11.36
CA LYS A 477 -8.73 24.43 10.34
C LYS A 477 -9.15 23.46 9.24
N TRP A 478 -10.33 23.70 8.67
CA TRP A 478 -10.74 23.07 7.41
C TRP A 478 -9.79 23.45 6.27
N TRP A 479 -9.82 22.70 5.16
CA TRP A 479 -9.00 22.96 3.99
C TRP A 479 -9.24 24.36 3.39
N ASN A 480 -10.48 24.87 3.51
CA ASN A 480 -10.86 26.24 3.16
C ASN A 480 -10.30 27.32 4.12
N LYS A 481 -9.46 26.95 5.08
CA LYS A 481 -8.78 27.81 6.08
C LYS A 481 -9.67 28.42 7.15
N LYS A 482 -10.96 28.12 7.19
CA LYS A 482 -11.84 28.50 8.29
C LYS A 482 -11.58 27.60 9.51
N ALA A 483 -11.76 28.16 10.70
CA ALA A 483 -11.68 27.38 11.93
C ALA A 483 -12.76 26.29 11.93
N SER A 484 -12.40 25.07 12.32
CA SER A 484 -13.37 23.97 12.42
C SER A 484 -14.22 24.02 13.68
N GLY A 485 -13.73 24.72 14.71
CA GLY A 485 -14.28 24.66 16.07
C GLY A 485 -13.66 23.55 16.92
N LEU A 486 -12.96 22.58 16.34
CA LEU A 486 -12.32 21.49 17.08
C LEU A 486 -11.13 22.01 17.90
N GLU A 487 -11.19 21.78 19.21
CA GLU A 487 -10.11 22.03 20.15
C GLU A 487 -9.89 20.79 21.03
N ILE A 488 -8.71 20.18 20.97
CA ILE A 488 -8.30 19.03 21.79
C ILE A 488 -7.26 19.52 22.80
N SER A 489 -7.42 19.10 24.05
CA SER A 489 -6.52 19.45 25.17
C SER A 489 -6.52 18.35 26.23
N ALA A 490 -5.75 18.56 27.31
CA ALA A 490 -5.63 17.60 28.42
C ALA A 490 -5.31 16.17 27.96
N ILE A 491 -4.46 16.06 26.94
CA ILE A 491 -4.07 14.77 26.36
C ILE A 491 -3.15 14.04 27.33
N GLY A 492 -3.55 12.84 27.74
CA GLY A 492 -2.80 11.99 28.66
C GLY A 492 -1.51 11.43 28.07
N ALA A 493 -0.72 10.75 28.90
CA ALA A 493 0.47 10.02 28.47
C ALA A 493 0.11 8.91 27.46
N ALA A 494 1.06 8.55 26.59
CA ALA A 494 0.87 7.44 25.67
C ALA A 494 0.67 6.12 26.43
N GLY A 495 -0.29 5.33 26.00
CA GLY A 495 -0.65 4.05 26.60
C GLY A 495 -1.80 3.38 25.86
N LYS A 496 -2.18 2.18 26.30
CA LYS A 496 -3.32 1.44 25.71
C LYS A 496 -4.64 2.20 25.81
N GLU A 497 -4.79 3.06 26.82
CA GLU A 497 -5.87 4.02 26.96
C GLU A 497 -5.26 5.42 27.11
N ILE A 498 -5.74 6.38 26.32
CA ILE A 498 -5.39 7.80 26.44
C ILE A 498 -6.67 8.59 26.69
N THR A 499 -6.64 9.48 27.68
CA THR A 499 -7.70 10.46 27.90
C THR A 499 -7.41 11.76 27.18
N PHE A 500 -8.43 12.42 26.64
CA PHE A 500 -8.34 13.78 26.15
C PHE A 500 -9.67 14.52 26.33
N THR A 501 -9.63 15.84 26.42
CA THR A 501 -10.82 16.69 26.41
C THR A 501 -10.92 17.36 25.06
N ALA A 502 -12.09 17.30 24.44
CA ALA A 502 -12.35 17.98 23.17
C ALA A 502 -13.53 18.94 23.27
N LYS A 503 -13.44 20.03 22.50
CA LYS A 503 -14.50 21.00 22.30
C LYS A 503 -14.83 21.17 20.82
#